data_AF-A0A7K0ZQG5-F1
#
_entry.id   AF-A0A7K0ZQG5-F1
#
_cell.length_a   1.000
_cell.length_b   1.000
_cell.length_c   1.000
_cell.angle_alpha   90.00
_cell.angle_beta   90.00
_cell.angle_gamma   90.00
#
_symmetry.space_group_name_H-M   'P 1'
#
loop_
_entity.id
_entity.type
_entity.pdbx_description
1 polymer ?
#
loop_
_entity_poly.entity_id
_entity_poly.type
_entity_poly.pdbx_seq_one_letter_code
_entity_poly.pdbx_strand_id
1 'polypeptide(L)'
;MTSVGATELTTVADNLAVFHHGQHVVRHENLQPDTAYTEHGIDFRTLPRPDGKLLSVIATVNDVHFGETECGRIDDNPLGPILSALPGEQPYPITMNAGAIAEIKELNPNAVLVKGDLTEAGTDEQFAEFREHYEGAFADKLFVARGNHDAYRGQNE
;
A
#
# COMPACT_ATOMS: atom_id res chain seq x y z
N MET A 1 -25.13 -12.55 -12.92
CA MET A 1 -25.00 -12.45 -11.45
C MET A 1 -23.53 -12.26 -11.17
N THR A 2 -23.11 -11.02 -10.88
CA THR A 2 -21.79 -10.77 -10.31
C THR A 2 -21.76 -11.48 -8.96
N SER A 3 -20.87 -12.47 -8.83
CA SER A 3 -20.51 -13.02 -7.54
C SER A 3 -20.11 -11.84 -6.65
N VAL A 4 -20.89 -11.55 -5.61
CA VAL A 4 -20.39 -10.68 -4.53
C VAL A 4 -19.15 -11.40 -4.02
N GLY A 5 -17.98 -10.78 -4.15
CA GLY A 5 -16.74 -11.37 -3.65
C GLY A 5 -16.90 -11.75 -2.19
N ALA A 6 -16.22 -12.82 -1.76
CA ALA A 6 -16.17 -13.15 -0.35
C ALA A 6 -15.64 -11.93 0.44
N THR A 7 -16.17 -11.70 1.63
CA THR A 7 -15.63 -10.66 2.51
C THR A 7 -14.17 -10.99 2.85
N GLU A 8 -13.31 -9.99 2.78
CA GLU A 8 -11.90 -10.12 3.16
C GLU A 8 -11.60 -9.22 4.36
N LEU A 9 -11.01 -9.80 5.41
CA LEU A 9 -10.42 -9.05 6.52
C LEU A 9 -8.97 -8.73 6.16
N THR A 10 -8.68 -7.45 5.95
CA THR A 10 -7.38 -7.00 5.40
C THR A 10 -6.50 -6.31 6.44
N THR A 11 -7.10 -5.73 7.47
CA THR A 11 -6.37 -5.03 8.54
C THR A 11 -6.96 -5.41 9.89
N VAL A 12 -6.10 -5.70 10.86
CA VAL A 12 -6.43 -5.82 12.27
C VAL A 12 -5.37 -5.07 13.07
N ALA A 13 -5.79 -4.04 13.81
CA ALA A 13 -4.97 -3.30 14.76
C ALA A 13 -5.44 -3.58 16.19
N ASP A 14 -4.99 -2.78 17.16
CA ASP A 14 -5.45 -2.86 18.55
C ASP A 14 -6.89 -2.33 18.74
N ASN A 15 -7.35 -1.42 17.86
CA ASN A 15 -8.69 -0.83 17.95
C ASN A 15 -9.42 -0.71 16.61
N LEU A 16 -8.89 -1.31 15.55
CA LEU A 16 -9.39 -1.19 14.18
C LEU A 16 -9.46 -2.57 13.52
N ALA A 17 -10.51 -2.81 12.74
CA ALA A 17 -10.55 -3.86 11.74
C ALA A 17 -11.13 -3.32 10.42
N VAL A 18 -10.55 -3.71 9.29
CA VAL A 18 -10.97 -3.26 7.95
C VAL A 18 -11.35 -4.44 7.07
N PHE A 19 -12.60 -4.41 6.61
CA PHE A 19 -13.21 -5.43 5.77
C PHE A 19 -13.44 -4.89 4.36
N HIS A 20 -13.23 -5.74 3.37
CA HIS A 20 -13.52 -5.47 1.97
C HIS A 20 -14.62 -6.41 1.48
N HIS A 21 -15.71 -5.84 0.96
CA HIS A 21 -16.76 -6.55 0.24
C HIS A 21 -16.63 -6.18 -1.25
N GLY A 22 -15.68 -6.83 -1.93
CA GLY A 22 -15.19 -6.34 -3.22
C GLY A 22 -14.59 -4.94 -3.05
N GLN A 23 -15.15 -3.94 -3.72
CA GLN A 23 -14.68 -2.55 -3.65
C GLN A 23 -15.26 -1.73 -2.48
N HIS A 24 -16.23 -2.28 -1.74
CA HIS A 24 -16.81 -1.58 -0.60
C HIS A 24 -16.00 -1.85 0.68
N VAL A 25 -15.48 -0.79 1.29
CA VAL A 25 -14.68 -0.84 2.52
C VAL A 25 -15.56 -0.58 3.73
N VAL A 26 -15.49 -1.44 4.74
CA VAL A 26 -16.12 -1.27 6.05
C VAL A 26 -15.04 -1.22 7.13
N ARG A 27 -15.00 -0.13 7.90
CA ARG A 27 -14.04 0.08 8.99
C ARG A 27 -14.77 -0.02 10.32
N HIS A 28 -14.33 -0.94 11.16
CA HIS A 28 -14.76 -1.04 12.55
C HIS A 28 -13.71 -0.38 13.44
N GLU A 29 -14.02 0.81 13.94
CA GLU A 29 -13.14 1.62 14.78
C GLU A 29 -13.51 1.51 16.26
N ASN A 30 -12.62 1.97 17.14
CA ASN A 30 -12.81 2.00 18.59
C ASN A 30 -13.08 0.62 19.22
N LEU A 31 -12.56 -0.44 18.60
CA LEU A 31 -12.60 -1.79 19.16
C LEU A 31 -11.75 -1.84 20.46
N GLN A 32 -12.10 -2.78 21.33
CA GLN A 32 -11.31 -3.04 22.54
C GLN A 32 -10.02 -3.79 22.14
N PRO A 33 -8.84 -3.39 22.65
CA PRO A 33 -7.61 -4.15 22.47
C PRO A 33 -7.68 -5.56 23.05
N ASP A 34 -6.88 -6.46 22.49
CA ASP A 34 -6.79 -7.88 22.90
C ASP A 34 -8.15 -8.56 23.13
N THR A 35 -9.09 -8.34 22.21
CA THR A 35 -10.47 -8.82 22.32
C THR A 35 -10.85 -9.60 21.06
N ALA A 36 -11.51 -10.74 21.25
CA ALA A 36 -12.02 -11.55 20.15
C ALA A 36 -13.37 -10.99 19.65
N TYR A 37 -13.53 -10.96 18.33
CA TYR A 37 -14.71 -10.49 17.62
C TYR A 37 -15.08 -11.48 16.52
N THR A 38 -16.36 -11.48 16.16
CA THR A 38 -16.89 -12.16 14.97
C THR A 38 -17.71 -11.14 14.20
N GLU A 39 -17.18 -10.67 13.08
CA GLU A 39 -17.83 -9.66 12.24
C GLU A 39 -17.80 -10.12 10.79
N HIS A 40 -18.88 -9.87 10.05
CA HIS A 40 -18.99 -10.25 8.63
C HIS A 40 -18.68 -11.72 8.32
N GLY A 41 -18.87 -12.61 9.31
CA GLY A 41 -18.57 -14.05 9.19
C GLY A 41 -17.10 -14.42 9.35
N ILE A 42 -16.24 -13.51 9.84
CA ILE A 42 -14.82 -13.75 10.09
C ILE A 42 -14.52 -13.56 11.58
N ASP A 43 -13.88 -14.56 12.17
CA ASP A 43 -13.35 -14.48 13.53
C ASP A 43 -11.98 -13.80 13.54
N PHE A 44 -11.78 -12.82 14.41
CA PHE A 44 -10.49 -12.16 14.59
C PHE A 44 -10.29 -11.69 16.04
N ARG A 45 -9.06 -11.34 16.37
CA ARG A 45 -8.70 -10.76 17.67
C ARG A 45 -7.88 -9.50 17.42
N THR A 46 -8.31 -8.39 18.00
CA THR A 46 -7.53 -7.14 17.99
C THR A 46 -6.19 -7.34 18.69
N LEU A 47 -5.18 -6.60 18.25
CA LEU A 47 -3.85 -6.68 18.86
C LEU A 47 -3.86 -6.10 20.29
N PRO A 48 -2.97 -6.55 21.19
CA PRO A 48 -2.79 -5.87 22.46
C PRO A 48 -2.24 -4.46 22.22
N ARG A 49 -2.78 -3.47 22.94
CA ARG A 49 -2.23 -2.12 22.95
C ARG A 49 -0.96 -2.11 23.81
N PRO A 50 0.20 -1.67 23.27
CA PRO A 50 1.39 -1.50 24.09
C PRO A 50 1.14 -0.51 25.24
N ASP A 51 1.70 -0.81 26.41
CA ASP A 51 1.65 0.10 27.55
C ASP A 51 2.41 1.41 27.26
N GLY A 52 1.95 2.49 27.88
CA GLY A 52 2.58 3.81 27.78
C GLY A 52 1.87 4.77 26.82
N LYS A 53 2.53 5.90 26.56
CA LYS A 53 1.99 6.98 25.72
C LYS A 53 2.46 6.81 24.28
N LEU A 54 1.53 6.93 23.32
CA LEU A 54 1.88 7.07 21.90
C LEU A 54 2.75 8.32 21.69
N LEU A 55 3.97 8.13 21.19
CA LEU A 55 4.93 9.21 20.96
C LEU A 55 4.95 9.68 19.50
N SER A 56 4.81 8.75 18.56
CA SER A 56 4.92 9.02 17.13
C SER A 56 4.21 7.94 16.33
N VAL A 57 3.74 8.31 15.13
CA VAL A 57 3.23 7.40 14.11
C VAL A 57 4.11 7.52 12.88
N ILE A 58 4.52 6.39 12.32
CA ILE A 58 5.28 6.32 11.07
C ILE A 58 4.49 5.42 10.13
N ALA A 59 4.30 5.86 8.90
CA ALA A 59 3.75 5.02 7.85
C ALA A 59 4.88 4.52 6.95
N THR A 60 4.77 3.28 6.47
CA THR A 60 5.76 2.73 5.55
C THR A 60 5.09 2.05 4.38
N VAL A 61 5.67 2.22 3.20
CA VAL A 61 5.38 1.45 1.99
C VAL A 61 6.69 0.94 1.40
N ASN A 62 6.60 0.00 0.47
CA ASN A 62 7.73 -0.56 -0.27
C ASN A 62 7.23 -1.03 -1.62
N ASP A 63 8.15 -1.18 -2.57
CA ASP A 63 7.86 -1.78 -3.86
C ASP A 63 6.71 -1.03 -4.56
N VAL A 64 6.85 0.30 -4.64
CA VAL A 64 5.82 1.16 -5.24
C VAL A 64 5.88 1.17 -6.77
N HIS A 65 7.00 0.69 -7.35
CA HIS A 65 7.17 0.28 -8.76
C HIS A 65 6.53 1.22 -9.81
N PHE A 66 6.81 2.51 -9.72
CA PHE A 66 6.37 3.47 -10.75
C PHE A 66 6.93 3.05 -12.13
N GLY A 67 6.03 3.00 -13.11
CA GLY A 67 6.30 2.54 -14.48
C GLY A 67 6.03 1.07 -14.79
N GLU A 68 5.66 0.22 -13.81
CA GLU A 68 5.31 -1.18 -14.07
C GLU A 68 3.90 -1.32 -14.66
N THR A 69 3.74 -2.12 -15.73
CA THR A 69 2.45 -2.26 -16.44
C THR A 69 1.81 -3.65 -16.31
N GLU A 70 2.55 -4.63 -15.81
CA GLU A 70 2.08 -6.01 -15.64
C GLU A 70 2.22 -6.43 -14.16
N CYS A 71 1.11 -6.59 -13.46
CA CYS A 71 1.10 -7.08 -12.09
C CYS A 71 1.25 -8.62 -12.07
N GLY A 72 2.13 -9.13 -11.21
CA GLY A 72 2.33 -10.57 -10.99
C GLY A 72 3.29 -11.24 -11.98
N ARG A 73 3.99 -10.47 -12.81
CA ARG A 73 5.03 -10.99 -13.71
C ARG A 73 6.26 -11.41 -12.90
N ILE A 74 6.77 -12.61 -13.15
CA ILE A 74 8.04 -13.10 -12.61
C ILE A 74 8.93 -13.47 -13.79
N ASP A 75 9.90 -12.64 -14.11
CA ASP A 75 10.80 -12.82 -15.26
C ASP A 75 10.02 -13.13 -16.56
N ASP A 76 10.46 -14.13 -17.33
CA ASP A 76 9.80 -14.63 -18.54
C ASP A 76 8.76 -15.73 -18.26
N ASN A 77 8.48 -16.02 -16.98
CA ASN A 77 7.55 -17.06 -16.60
C ASN A 77 6.14 -16.69 -17.09
N PRO A 78 5.51 -17.52 -17.96
CA PRO A 78 4.16 -17.28 -18.42
C PRO A 78 3.10 -17.68 -17.40
N LEU A 79 3.49 -18.34 -16.29
CA LEU A 79 2.57 -18.73 -15.23
C LEU A 79 2.11 -17.50 -14.47
N GLY A 80 0.80 -17.35 -14.34
CA GLY A 80 0.17 -16.23 -13.65
C GLY A 80 -1.28 -16.54 -13.29
N PRO A 81 -1.93 -15.61 -12.61
CA PRO A 81 -2.49 -14.49 -13.34
C PRO A 81 -1.47 -13.37 -13.51
N ILE A 82 -1.17 -13.01 -14.75
CA ILE A 82 -0.50 -11.75 -15.09
C ILE A 82 -1.61 -10.78 -15.50
N LEU A 83 -1.65 -9.63 -14.83
CA LEU A 83 -2.74 -8.67 -14.96
C LEU A 83 -2.21 -7.35 -15.50
N SER A 84 -2.98 -6.73 -16.38
CA SER A 84 -2.71 -5.39 -16.90
C SER A 84 -4.00 -4.58 -16.88
N ALA A 85 -3.86 -3.27 -16.73
CA ALA A 85 -4.96 -2.33 -16.86
C ALA A 85 -5.59 -2.44 -18.27
N LEU A 86 -6.91 -2.30 -18.38
CA LEU A 86 -7.58 -2.28 -19.68
C LEU A 86 -7.23 -0.98 -20.43
N PRO A 87 -7.38 -0.95 -21.77
CA PRO A 87 -7.15 0.27 -22.54
C PRO A 87 -7.95 1.46 -22.01
N GLY A 88 -7.25 2.54 -21.62
CA GLY A 88 -7.84 3.76 -21.07
C GLY A 88 -7.96 3.78 -19.54
N GLU A 89 -7.68 2.68 -18.85
CA GLU A 89 -7.57 2.65 -17.40
C GLU A 89 -6.18 3.11 -16.93
N GLN A 90 -6.10 3.57 -15.69
CA GLN A 90 -4.82 3.92 -15.07
C GLN A 90 -3.98 2.67 -14.84
N PRO A 91 -2.65 2.73 -15.05
CA PRO A 91 -1.75 1.64 -14.69
C PRO A 91 -1.91 1.26 -13.22
N TYR A 92 -1.67 -0.01 -12.93
CA TYR A 92 -1.89 -0.55 -11.59
C TYR A 92 -1.03 0.16 -10.51
N PRO A 93 0.25 0.57 -10.74
CA PRO A 93 1.02 1.26 -9.71
C PRO A 93 0.41 2.62 -9.37
N ILE A 94 -0.18 3.32 -10.33
CA ILE A 94 -0.85 4.62 -10.10
C ILE A 94 -2.09 4.43 -9.24
N THR A 95 -2.91 3.42 -9.58
CA THR A 95 -4.11 3.09 -8.81
C THR A 95 -3.77 2.66 -7.38
N MET A 96 -2.79 1.77 -7.23
CA MET A 96 -2.31 1.26 -5.95
C MET A 96 -1.74 2.38 -5.08
N ASN A 97 -0.84 3.19 -5.62
CA ASN A 97 -0.19 4.26 -4.87
C ASN A 97 -1.15 5.40 -4.54
N ALA A 98 -2.14 5.70 -5.37
CA ALA A 98 -3.19 6.66 -5.02
C ALA A 98 -3.98 6.22 -3.78
N GLY A 99 -4.31 4.93 -3.67
CA GLY A 99 -4.94 4.35 -2.49
C GLY A 99 -4.05 4.43 -1.25
N ALA A 100 -2.79 3.97 -1.37
CA ALA A 100 -1.83 4.05 -0.27
C ALA A 100 -1.62 5.49 0.22
N ILE A 101 -1.46 6.44 -0.70
CA ILE A 101 -1.28 7.87 -0.37
C ILE A 101 -2.51 8.41 0.36
N ALA A 102 -3.72 8.07 -0.09
CA ALA A 102 -4.95 8.52 0.55
C ALA A 102 -5.05 8.02 2.01
N GLU A 103 -4.78 6.74 2.25
CA GLU A 103 -4.82 6.17 3.60
C GLU A 103 -3.72 6.75 4.51
N ILE A 104 -2.51 6.93 3.99
CA ILE A 104 -1.42 7.55 4.75
C ILE A 104 -1.74 9.00 5.09
N LYS A 105 -2.37 9.76 4.18
CA LYS A 105 -2.83 11.13 4.46
C LYS A 105 -3.88 11.16 5.58
N GLU A 106 -4.83 10.23 5.55
CA GLU A 106 -5.85 10.10 6.60
C GLU A 106 -5.23 9.76 7.96
N LEU A 107 -4.23 8.86 7.99
CA LEU A 107 -3.48 8.52 9.20
C LEU A 107 -2.68 9.70 9.77
N ASN A 108 -2.32 10.68 8.92
CA ASN A 108 -1.52 11.86 9.26
C ASN A 108 -0.27 11.53 10.13
N PRO A 109 0.63 10.67 9.65
CA PRO A 109 1.80 10.26 10.42
C PRO A 109 2.81 11.41 10.59
N ASN A 110 3.76 11.19 11.50
CA ASN A 110 4.91 12.07 11.71
C ASN A 110 5.97 11.92 10.61
N ALA A 111 6.07 10.73 10.00
CA ALA A 111 6.98 10.44 8.90
C ALA A 111 6.38 9.36 7.99
N VAL A 112 6.75 9.40 6.71
CA VAL A 112 6.43 8.39 5.70
C VAL A 112 7.73 7.85 5.13
N LEU A 113 7.93 6.53 5.20
CA LEU A 113 9.13 5.87 4.68
C LEU A 113 8.77 4.98 3.49
N VAL A 114 9.31 5.30 2.31
CA VAL A 114 9.23 4.44 1.12
C VAL A 114 10.52 3.62 1.03
N LYS A 115 10.39 2.30 1.21
CA LYS A 115 11.53 1.39 1.39
C LYS A 115 11.82 0.60 0.12
N GLY A 116 12.60 1.17 -0.79
CA GLY A 116 13.12 0.47 -1.96
C GLY A 116 12.11 0.30 -3.09
N ASP A 117 12.66 -0.02 -4.27
CA ASP A 117 11.98 -0.29 -5.53
C ASP A 117 10.86 0.73 -5.81
N LEU A 118 11.31 1.99 -5.88
CA LEU A 118 10.46 3.14 -6.18
C LEU A 118 9.97 3.09 -7.62
N THR A 119 10.82 2.59 -8.50
CA THR A 119 10.63 2.55 -9.95
C THR A 119 10.76 1.12 -10.43
N GLU A 120 10.20 0.84 -11.60
CA GLU A 120 10.35 -0.47 -12.24
C GLU A 120 11.76 -0.67 -12.85
N ALA A 121 12.34 0.40 -13.41
CA ALA A 121 13.59 0.31 -14.17
C ALA A 121 14.61 1.42 -13.88
N GLY A 122 14.32 2.30 -12.92
CA GLY A 122 15.18 3.41 -12.54
C GLY A 122 15.31 4.49 -13.62
N THR A 123 14.29 4.71 -14.47
CA THR A 123 14.34 5.80 -15.46
C THR A 123 13.98 7.14 -14.82
N ASP A 124 14.47 8.23 -15.41
CA ASP A 124 14.18 9.59 -14.91
C ASP A 124 12.68 9.90 -14.92
N GLU A 125 11.95 9.39 -15.91
CA GLU A 125 10.49 9.52 -16.01
C GLU A 125 9.78 8.80 -14.87
N GLN A 126 10.20 7.58 -14.52
CA GLN A 126 9.62 6.81 -13.42
C GLN A 126 9.90 7.47 -12.08
N PHE A 127 11.11 8.00 -11.88
CA PHE A 127 11.41 8.79 -10.69
C PHE A 127 10.62 10.10 -10.64
N ALA A 128 10.41 10.77 -11.78
CA ALA A 128 9.60 11.97 -11.84
C ALA A 128 8.14 11.68 -11.44
N GLU A 129 7.57 10.56 -11.92
CA GLU A 129 6.24 10.10 -11.55
C GLU A 129 6.13 9.76 -10.06
N PHE A 130 7.12 9.05 -9.51
CA PHE A 130 7.22 8.81 -8.06
C PHE A 130 7.19 10.11 -7.26
N ARG A 131 8.03 11.10 -7.64
CA ARG A 131 8.12 12.39 -6.94
C ARG A 131 6.81 13.17 -7.02
N GLU A 132 6.18 13.21 -8.20
CA GLU A 132 4.89 13.87 -8.37
C GLU A 132 3.84 13.35 -7.37
N HIS A 133 3.81 12.04 -7.15
CA HIS A 133 2.85 11.40 -6.26
C HIS A 133 3.23 11.49 -4.78
N TYR A 134 4.45 11.07 -4.41
CA TYR A 134 4.86 10.94 -3.01
C TYR A 134 5.47 12.23 -2.43
N GLU A 135 6.39 12.90 -3.15
CA GLU A 135 6.93 14.19 -2.66
C GLU A 135 5.83 15.24 -2.64
N GLY A 136 4.99 15.28 -3.69
CA GLY A 136 3.81 16.15 -3.75
C GLY A 136 2.80 15.90 -2.62
N ALA A 137 2.72 14.66 -2.12
CA ALA A 137 1.81 14.30 -1.04
C ALA A 137 2.35 14.57 0.38
N PHE A 138 3.64 14.36 0.61
CA PHE A 138 4.20 14.27 1.97
C PHE A 138 5.34 15.24 2.26
N ALA A 139 5.92 15.88 1.24
CA ALA A 139 6.94 16.91 1.37
C ALA A 139 8.04 16.56 2.39
N ASP A 140 8.18 17.37 3.45
CA ASP A 140 9.20 17.26 4.49
C ASP A 140 9.06 16.02 5.39
N LYS A 141 7.92 15.33 5.34
CA LYS A 141 7.70 14.07 6.06
C LYS A 141 8.18 12.83 5.30
N LEU A 142 8.57 12.96 4.04
CA LEU A 142 8.93 11.82 3.18
C LEU A 142 10.40 11.44 3.36
N PHE A 143 10.64 10.16 3.62
CA PHE A 143 11.95 9.53 3.64
C PHE A 143 11.95 8.38 2.65
N VAL A 144 13.05 8.23 1.91
CA VAL A 144 13.11 7.32 0.78
C VAL A 144 14.42 6.55 0.81
N ALA A 145 14.33 5.25 0.58
CA ALA A 145 15.48 4.39 0.29
C ALA A 145 15.32 3.80 -1.11
N ARG A 146 16.42 3.71 -1.87
CA ARG A 146 16.46 3.06 -3.18
C ARG A 146 16.62 1.55 -3.04
N GLY A 147 15.96 0.80 -3.90
CA GLY A 147 16.10 -0.65 -4.05
C GLY A 147 16.92 -1.03 -5.27
N ASN A 148 16.89 -2.31 -5.64
CA ASN A 148 17.63 -2.79 -6.80
C ASN A 148 17.03 -2.28 -8.12
N HIS A 149 15.71 -2.22 -8.27
CA HIS A 149 15.06 -1.73 -9.50
C HIS A 149 15.39 -0.27 -9.78
N ASP A 150 15.72 0.49 -8.74
CA ASP A 150 16.07 1.90 -8.84
C ASP A 150 17.49 2.14 -9.37
N ALA A 151 18.41 1.18 -9.24
CA ALA A 151 19.85 1.43 -9.43
C ALA A 151 20.61 0.36 -10.24
N TYR A 152 19.97 -0.74 -10.66
CA TYR A 152 20.67 -1.87 -11.29
C TYR A 152 21.34 -1.53 -12.63
N ARG A 153 21.04 -0.39 -13.25
CA ARG A 153 21.69 0.08 -14.49
C ARG A 153 22.83 1.08 -14.21
N GLY A 154 23.26 1.21 -12.95
CA GLY A 154 24.32 2.14 -12.54
C GLY A 154 23.85 3.58 -12.40
N GLN A 155 22.54 3.79 -12.20
CA GLN A 155 22.01 5.10 -11.83
C GLN A 155 22.47 5.43 -10.41
N ASN A 156 23.43 6.34 -10.25
CA ASN A 156 23.98 6.73 -8.94
C ASN A 156 23.50 8.09 -8.43
N GLU A 157 22.79 8.83 -9.29
CA GLU A 157 22.18 10.12 -8.98
C GLU A 157 20.73 9.93 -8.53
#